data_AF-D5SZ92-F1
#
_entry.id   AF-D5SZ92-F1
#
_cell.length_a   1.000
_cell.length_b   1.000
_cell.length_c   1.000
_cell.angle_alpha   90.00
_cell.angle_beta   90.00
_cell.angle_gamma   90.00
#
_symmetry.space_group_name_H-M   'P 1'
#
loop_
_entity.id
_entity.type
_entity.pdbx_description
1 polymer ?
#
loop_
_entity_poly.entity_id
_entity_poly.type
_entity_poly.pdbx_seq_one_letter_code
_entity_poly.pdbx_strand_id
1 'polypeptide(L)'
;MTDLSPEIVFNPDASGKSQQHSNSVFASANDDFVVEDEYWKLIARMTPAEKVERSIRMLIWARQMAARNLLAERPDLTTEELKWEVALQHYGDNPILREIIERNLSRVRS
;
A
#
# COMPACT_ATOMS: atom_id res chain seq x y z
N MET A 1 11.76 -19.91 35.27
CA MET A 1 10.58 -19.16 34.83
C MET A 1 11.04 -18.31 33.67
N THR A 2 10.61 -18.69 32.47
CA THR A 2 11.24 -18.35 31.20
C THR A 2 10.97 -16.90 30.81
N ASP A 3 12.06 -16.17 30.61
CA ASP A 3 12.13 -14.84 30.02
C ASP A 3 11.91 -14.95 28.51
N LEU A 4 10.94 -14.20 27.96
CA LEU A 4 10.62 -14.15 26.53
C LEU A 4 10.29 -12.71 26.15
N SER A 5 11.31 -11.86 26.11
CA SER A 5 11.34 -10.69 25.22
C SER A 5 12.36 -10.97 24.13
N PRO A 6 12.00 -11.09 22.83
CA PRO A 6 12.99 -11.17 21.79
C PRO A 6 13.51 -9.75 21.54
N GLU A 7 14.71 -9.46 22.06
CA GLU A 7 15.54 -8.38 21.55
C GLU A 7 15.84 -8.67 20.07
N ILE A 8 15.31 -7.84 19.17
CA ILE A 8 15.68 -7.88 17.76
C ILE A 8 17.10 -7.32 17.66
N VAL A 9 18.09 -8.21 17.68
CA VAL A 9 19.49 -7.89 17.40
C VAL A 9 19.65 -7.72 15.89
N PHE A 10 19.82 -6.48 15.45
CA PHE A 10 20.20 -6.15 14.08
C PHE A 10 21.67 -6.54 13.86
N ASN A 11 21.92 -7.54 13.03
CA ASN A 11 23.28 -7.99 12.69
C ASN A 11 23.68 -7.42 11.31
N PRO A 12 24.62 -6.46 11.23
CA PRO A 12 24.92 -5.74 10.00
C PRO A 12 25.88 -6.46 9.04
N ASP A 13 26.37 -7.67 9.36
CA ASP A 13 27.51 -8.29 8.66
C ASP A 13 27.22 -9.57 7.85
N ALA A 14 25.97 -9.79 7.43
CA ALA A 14 25.67 -10.87 6.47
C ALA A 14 26.08 -10.50 5.04
N SER A 15 27.38 -10.39 4.80
CA SER A 15 28.00 -10.21 3.48
C SER A 15 27.91 -11.50 2.65
N GLY A 16 26.72 -11.77 2.11
CA GLY A 16 26.47 -12.78 1.09
C GLY A 16 26.87 -12.25 -0.30
N LYS A 17 28.09 -12.58 -0.74
CA LYS A 17 28.51 -12.42 -2.14
C LYS A 17 27.63 -13.28 -3.04
N SER A 18 26.94 -12.69 -4.02
CA SER A 18 26.57 -13.39 -5.26
C SER A 18 26.25 -12.42 -6.40
N GLN A 19 27.12 -12.50 -7.41
CA GLN A 19 26.91 -12.28 -8.84
C GLN A 19 26.54 -10.87 -9.32
N GLN A 20 27.59 -10.23 -9.86
CA GLN A 20 27.52 -9.22 -10.91
C GLN A 20 26.67 -9.75 -12.08
N HIS A 21 25.48 -9.19 -12.26
CA HIS A 21 24.91 -9.01 -13.59
C HIS A 21 24.73 -7.53 -13.85
N SER A 22 25.57 -7.06 -14.78
CA SER A 22 25.61 -5.72 -15.33
C SER A 22 24.24 -5.30 -15.87
N ASN A 23 23.61 -4.30 -15.25
CA ASN A 23 22.68 -3.38 -15.90
C ASN A 23 22.87 -1.99 -15.28
N SER A 24 23.96 -1.36 -15.72
CA SER A 24 24.29 0.05 -15.50
C SER A 24 23.29 0.93 -16.26
N VAL A 25 22.12 1.23 -15.68
CA VAL A 25 21.23 2.33 -16.14
C VAL A 25 20.54 3.09 -15.00
N PHE A 26 20.62 2.66 -13.74
CA PHE A 26 19.89 3.34 -12.65
C PHE A 26 20.84 4.06 -11.70
N ALA A 27 20.38 5.25 -11.30
CA ALA A 27 21.10 6.34 -10.64
C ALA A 27 22.03 5.91 -9.48
N SER A 28 23.06 6.73 -9.23
CA SER A 28 24.01 6.47 -8.15
C SER A 28 23.27 6.51 -6.81
N ALA A 29 23.62 5.61 -5.88
CA ALA A 29 23.00 5.48 -4.57
C ALA A 29 22.91 6.79 -3.76
N ASN A 30 23.67 7.84 -4.14
CA ASN A 30 23.56 9.17 -3.53
C ASN A 30 22.28 9.93 -3.91
N ASP A 31 21.66 9.66 -5.06
CA ASP A 31 20.47 10.37 -5.51
C ASP A 31 19.22 9.94 -4.71
N ASP A 32 19.15 8.66 -4.34
CA ASP A 32 18.02 8.11 -3.58
C ASP A 32 17.89 8.73 -2.18
N PHE A 33 19.02 8.96 -1.49
CA PHE A 33 19.03 9.59 -0.16
C PHE A 33 18.63 11.07 -0.21
N VAL A 34 18.95 11.80 -1.29
CA VAL A 34 18.59 13.21 -1.45
C VAL A 34 17.07 13.37 -1.68
N VAL A 35 16.46 12.46 -2.44
CA VAL A 35 15.00 12.47 -2.68
C VAL A 35 14.22 12.18 -1.40
N GLU A 36 14.67 11.21 -0.61
CA GLU A 36 14.01 10.86 0.65
C GLU A 36 14.09 11.99 1.69
N ASP A 37 15.24 12.64 1.84
CA ASP A 37 15.41 13.75 2.80
C ASP A 37 14.54 14.96 2.43
N GLU A 38 14.51 15.35 1.15
CA GLU A 38 13.63 16.43 0.69
C GLU A 38 12.14 16.08 0.83
N TYR A 39 11.78 14.81 0.62
CA TYR A 39 10.43 14.33 0.90
C TYR A 39 10.04 14.55 2.37
N TRP A 40 10.89 14.11 3.31
CA TRP A 40 10.59 14.25 4.74
C TRP A 40 10.54 15.71 5.19
N LYS A 41 11.40 16.58 4.65
CA LYS A 41 11.33 18.03 4.89
C LYS A 41 10.01 18.63 4.45
N LEU A 42 9.48 18.22 3.29
CA LEU A 42 8.18 18.68 2.80
C LEU A 42 7.04 18.19 3.71
N ILE A 43 7.06 16.91 4.12
CA ILE A 43 6.06 16.36 5.04
C ILE A 43 6.09 17.06 6.40
N ALA A 44 7.28 17.40 6.92
CA ALA A 44 7.44 18.09 8.19
C ALA A 44 6.84 19.51 8.17
N ARG A 45 6.85 20.18 7.00
CA ARG A 45 6.30 21.53 6.82
C ARG A 45 4.78 21.57 6.66
N MET A 46 4.14 20.44 6.37
CA MET A 46 2.69 20.38 6.21
C MET A 46 1.96 20.58 7.54
N THR A 47 0.89 21.36 7.49
CA THR A 47 -0.12 21.46 8.55
C THR A 47 -0.87 20.13 8.72
N PRO A 48 -1.53 19.89 9.87
CA PRO A 48 -2.37 18.71 10.05
C PRO A 48 -3.46 18.56 8.97
N ALA A 49 -4.07 19.66 8.53
CA ALA A 49 -5.10 19.64 7.49
C ALA A 49 -4.54 19.17 6.14
N GLU A 50 -3.36 19.65 5.73
CA GLU A 50 -2.71 19.23 4.49
C GLU A 50 -2.30 17.76 4.53
N LYS A 51 -1.85 17.26 5.70
CA LYS A 51 -1.55 15.83 5.87
C LYS A 51 -2.79 14.96 5.68
N VAL A 52 -3.93 15.38 6.23
CA VAL A 52 -5.21 14.68 6.04
C VAL A 52 -5.63 14.72 4.57
N GLU A 53 -5.58 15.89 3.92
CA GLU A 53 -5.92 16.02 2.51
C GLU A 53 -5.04 15.14 1.62
N ARG A 54 -3.72 15.13 1.86
CA ARG A 54 -2.79 14.25 1.17
C ARG A 54 -3.16 12.79 1.36
N SER A 55 -3.47 12.38 2.59
CA SER A 55 -3.84 11.00 2.90
C SER A 55 -5.12 10.57 2.19
N ILE A 56 -6.11 11.47 2.10
CA ILE A 56 -7.35 11.25 1.33
C ILE A 56 -7.02 11.09 -0.16
N ARG A 57 -6.17 11.94 -0.73
CA ARG A 57 -5.76 11.84 -2.14
C ARG A 57 -5.04 10.52 -2.43
N MET A 58 -4.15 10.07 -1.53
CA MET A 58 -3.49 8.77 -1.64
C MET A 58 -4.48 7.61 -1.56
N LEU A 59 -5.46 7.68 -0.64
CA LEU A 59 -6.50 6.66 -0.52
C LEU A 59 -7.37 6.57 -1.78
N ILE A 60 -7.75 7.72 -2.36
CA ILE A 60 -8.52 7.77 -3.62
C ILE A 60 -7.71 7.13 -4.75
N TRP A 61 -6.44 7.49 -4.88
CA TRP A 61 -5.55 6.92 -5.88
C TRP A 61 -5.41 5.39 -5.73
N ALA A 62 -5.19 4.89 -4.51
CA ALA A 62 -5.08 3.46 -4.25
C ALA A 62 -6.36 2.70 -4.67
N ARG A 63 -7.54 3.23 -4.32
CA ARG A 63 -8.82 2.65 -4.74
C ARG A 63 -9.02 2.67 -6.25
N GLN A 64 -8.58 3.73 -6.94
CA GLN A 64 -8.62 3.79 -8.41
C GLN A 64 -7.72 2.75 -9.05
N MET A 65 -6.53 2.51 -8.49
CA MET A 65 -5.63 1.47 -8.97
C MET A 65 -6.23 0.07 -8.79
N ALA A 66 -6.81 -0.21 -7.62
CA ALA A 66 -7.54 -1.45 -7.40
C ALA A 66 -8.69 -1.63 -8.39
N ALA A 67 -9.50 -0.58 -8.63
CA ALA A 67 -10.60 -0.63 -9.59
C ALA A 67 -10.13 -0.96 -11.00
N ARG A 68 -9.01 -0.38 -11.46
CA ARG A 68 -8.42 -0.67 -12.77
C ARG A 68 -7.96 -2.12 -12.88
N ASN A 69 -7.29 -2.64 -11.85
CA ASN A 69 -6.84 -4.04 -11.84
C ASN A 69 -8.04 -4.99 -11.87
N LEU A 70 -9.07 -4.71 -11.08
CA LEU A 70 -10.30 -5.50 -11.06
C LEU A 70 -11.01 -5.51 -12.40
N LEU A 71 -11.13 -4.38 -13.09
CA LEU A 71 -11.73 -4.30 -14.42
C LEU A 71 -10.88 -4.96 -15.51
N ALA A 72 -9.56 -4.98 -15.35
CA ALA A 72 -8.68 -5.71 -16.26
C ALA A 72 -8.89 -7.23 -16.17
N GLU A 73 -9.19 -7.74 -14.97
CA GLU A 73 -9.46 -9.17 -14.72
C GLU A 73 -10.92 -9.55 -14.96
N ARG A 74 -11.86 -8.65 -14.62
CA ARG A 74 -13.32 -8.84 -14.64
C ARG A 74 -14.00 -7.63 -15.28
N PRO A 75 -13.98 -7.52 -16.63
CA PRO A 75 -14.43 -6.32 -17.34
C PRO A 75 -15.95 -6.12 -17.32
N ASP A 76 -16.71 -7.13 -16.94
CA ASP A 76 -18.18 -7.17 -16.88
C ASP A 76 -18.76 -6.66 -15.55
N LEU A 77 -17.91 -6.32 -14.57
CA LEU A 77 -18.36 -5.76 -13.30
C LEU A 77 -19.16 -4.46 -13.52
N THR A 78 -20.37 -4.42 -12.96
CA THR A 78 -21.12 -3.17 -12.89
C THR A 78 -20.42 -2.17 -11.97
N THR A 79 -20.74 -0.88 -12.12
CA THR A 79 -20.18 0.19 -11.27
C THR A 79 -20.40 -0.09 -9.77
N GLU A 80 -21.57 -0.62 -9.41
CA GLU A 80 -21.90 -0.87 -8.01
C GLU A 80 -21.17 -2.12 -7.48
N GLU A 81 -21.03 -3.19 -8.27
CA GLU A 81 -20.20 -4.34 -7.88
C GLU A 81 -18.72 -3.96 -7.73
N LEU A 82 -18.18 -3.19 -8.68
CA LEU A 82 -16.80 -2.73 -8.65
C LEU A 82 -16.49 -1.94 -7.37
N LYS A 83 -17.42 -1.08 -6.94
CA LYS A 83 -17.31 -0.33 -5.69
C LYS A 83 -17.19 -1.26 -4.48
N TRP A 84 -18.00 -2.30 -4.40
CA TRP A 84 -17.97 -3.24 -3.27
C TRP A 84 -16.76 -4.18 -3.32
N GLU A 85 -16.32 -4.60 -4.50
CA GLU A 85 -15.08 -5.37 -4.70
C GLU A 85 -13.84 -4.57 -4.29
N VAL A 86 -13.75 -3.29 -4.69
CA VAL A 86 -12.67 -2.39 -4.25
C VAL A 86 -12.70 -2.19 -2.73
N ALA A 87 -13.89 -2.05 -2.14
CA ALA A 87 -14.05 -1.94 -0.70
C ALA A 87 -13.57 -3.22 0.02
N LEU A 88 -13.90 -4.40 -0.51
CA LEU A 88 -13.48 -5.68 0.06
C LEU A 88 -11.96 -5.81 0.06
N GLN A 89 -11.28 -5.37 -1.00
CA GLN A 89 -9.81 -5.39 -1.08
C GLN A 89 -9.14 -4.47 -0.04
N HIS A 90 -9.74 -3.32 0.30
CA HIS A 90 -9.14 -2.35 1.22
C HIS A 90 -9.54 -2.58 2.69
N TYR A 91 -10.70 -3.17 2.93
CA TYR A 91 -11.31 -3.25 4.26
C TYR A 91 -11.62 -4.68 4.72
N GLY A 92 -11.38 -5.68 3.87
CA GLY A 92 -11.72 -7.08 4.14
C GLY A 92 -10.95 -7.71 5.30
N ASP A 93 -9.82 -7.13 5.72
CA ASP A 93 -9.08 -7.63 6.89
C ASP A 93 -9.85 -7.37 8.21
N ASN A 94 -10.77 -6.40 8.21
CA ASN A 94 -11.67 -6.19 9.34
C ASN A 94 -12.91 -7.10 9.16
N PRO A 95 -13.18 -8.03 10.09
CA PRO A 95 -14.26 -9.01 9.94
C PRO A 95 -15.65 -8.37 9.91
N ILE A 96 -15.87 -7.29 10.67
CA ILE A 96 -17.15 -6.58 10.73
C ILE A 96 -17.39 -5.86 9.39
N LEU A 97 -16.38 -5.17 8.87
CA LEU A 97 -16.49 -4.49 7.57
C LEU A 97 -16.64 -5.48 6.42
N ARG A 98 -15.89 -6.59 6.46
CA ARG A 98 -16.02 -7.68 5.49
C ARG A 98 -17.46 -8.17 5.40
N GLU A 99 -18.08 -8.50 6.54
CA GLU A 99 -19.47 -9.00 6.55
C GLU A 99 -20.45 -7.99 5.92
N ILE A 100 -20.30 -6.70 6.27
CA ILE A 100 -21.12 -5.63 5.71
C ILE A 100 -20.93 -5.52 4.19
N ILE A 101 -19.69 -5.59 3.72
CA ILE A 101 -19.35 -5.48 2.29
C ILE A 101 -19.88 -6.69 1.52
N GLU A 102 -19.63 -7.90 2.01
CA GLU A 102 -20.07 -9.15 1.37
C GLU A 102 -21.61 -9.20 1.26
N ARG A 103 -22.34 -8.74 2.28
CA ARG A 103 -23.81 -8.61 2.26
C ARG A 103 -24.30 -7.63 1.18
N ASN A 104 -23.59 -6.52 0.98
CA ASN A 104 -23.96 -5.58 -0.08
C ASN A 104 -23.62 -6.14 -1.46
N LEU A 105 -22.48 -6.82 -1.58
CA LEU A 105 -22.04 -7.47 -2.81
C LEU A 105 -23.02 -8.57 -3.25
N SER A 106 -23.54 -9.38 -2.32
CA SER A 106 -24.56 -10.38 -2.63
C SER A 106 -25.88 -9.75 -3.09
N ARG A 107 -26.25 -8.59 -2.53
CA ARG A 107 -27.48 -7.88 -2.90
C ARG A 107 -27.43 -7.32 -4.32
N VAL A 108 -26.27 -6.83 -4.77
CA VAL A 108 -26.12 -6.22 -6.10
C VAL A 108 -25.90 -7.24 -7.23
N ARG A 109 -25.63 -8.50 -6.85
CA ARG A 109 -25.46 -9.64 -7.76
C ARG A 109 -26.72 -10.50 -7.94
N SER A 110 -27.71 -10.30 -7.07
CA SER A 110 -29.02 -10.95 -7.16
C SER A 110 -29.89 -10.30 -8.22
#